data_AF-A0A958SWW5-F1
#
_entry.id   AF-A0A958SWW5-F1
#
_cell.length_a   1.000
_cell.length_b   1.000
_cell.length_c   1.000
_cell.angle_alpha   90.00
_cell.angle_beta   90.00
_cell.angle_gamma   90.00
#
_symmetry.space_group_name_H-M   'P 1'
#
loop_
_entity.id
_entity.type
_entity.pdbx_description
1 polymer ?
#
loop_
_entity_poly.entity_id
_entity_poly.type
_entity_poly.pdbx_seq_one_letter_code
_entity_poly.pdbx_strand_id
1 'polypeptide(L)' 'NNTIANNPHGPEKSFEVYDPYANNKTIRGGSFLCHDDWCSGFRNSRRMRLTPDSSMEHVGFRCVRDVQP' A
#
# COMPACT_ATOMS: atom_id res chain seq x y z
N ASN A 1 14.57 5.32 -28.13
CA ASN A 1 13.86 5.89 -26.98
C ASN A 1 12.56 5.13 -26.75
N ASN A 2 12.61 4.06 -25.96
CA ASN A 2 11.50 3.12 -25.78
C ASN A 2 11.22 2.94 -24.28
N THR A 3 10.76 3.99 -23.61
CA THR A 3 10.33 3.91 -22.20
C THR A 3 8.86 3.46 -22.17
N ILE A 4 8.66 2.14 -22.22
CA ILE A 4 7.34 1.51 -22.37
C ILE A 4 6.45 1.74 -21.12
N ALA A 5 7.04 2.04 -19.96
CA ALA A 5 6.31 2.45 -18.76
C ALA A 5 7.22 3.24 -17.78
N ASN A 6 6.65 4.19 -17.02
CA ASN A 6 7.30 4.86 -15.90
C ASN A 6 6.79 4.24 -14.58
N ASN A 7 7.70 3.68 -13.76
CA ASN A 7 7.38 3.11 -12.45
C ASN A 7 7.54 4.18 -11.36
N PRO A 8 6.46 4.77 -10.83
CA PRO A 8 6.59 5.80 -9.80
C PRO A 8 7.11 5.19 -8.50
N HIS A 9 8.23 5.71 -8.02
CA HIS A 9 8.72 5.39 -6.68
C HIS A 9 7.87 6.13 -5.64
N GLY A 10 7.58 5.43 -4.54
CA GLY A 10 6.93 6.05 -3.38
C GLY A 10 7.86 7.01 -2.64
N PRO A 11 7.33 7.82 -1.70
CA PRO A 11 8.14 8.70 -0.87
C PRO A 11 9.07 7.91 0.06
N GLU A 12 10.23 8.46 0.40
CA GLU A 12 11.18 7.83 1.33
C GLU A 12 10.61 7.68 2.75
N LYS A 13 9.82 8.65 3.20
CA LYS A 13 9.18 8.68 4.52
C LYS A 13 7.68 8.84 4.40
N SER A 14 6.94 8.25 5.33
CA SER A 14 5.51 8.55 5.50
C SER A 14 5.34 10.00 5.93
N PHE A 15 4.31 10.65 5.38
CA PHE A 15 3.90 11.99 5.80
C PHE A 15 2.62 11.87 6.62
N GLU A 16 2.73 12.16 7.91
CA GLU A 16 1.67 12.01 8.90
C GLU A 16 1.46 13.34 9.61
N VAL A 17 0.26 13.92 9.49
CA VAL A 17 -0.02 15.28 10.00
C VAL A 17 -0.05 15.30 11.53
N TYR A 18 -0.56 14.24 12.15
CA TYR A 18 -0.80 14.17 13.59
C TYR A 18 0.31 13.45 14.38
N ASP A 19 1.12 12.65 13.70
CA ASP A 19 2.25 11.95 14.30
C ASP A 19 3.47 12.01 13.37
N PRO A 20 4.36 13.01 13.53
CA PRO A 20 5.56 13.14 12.72
C PRO A 20 6.53 11.95 12.82
N TYR A 21 6.39 11.09 13.83
CA TYR A 21 7.25 9.93 14.07
C TYR A 21 6.66 8.63 13.50
N ALA A 22 5.39 8.63 13.10
CA ALA A 22 4.74 7.46 12.53
C ALA A 22 5.39 7.05 11.20
N ASN A 23 5.81 5.77 11.12
CA ASN A 23 6.44 5.17 9.94
C ASN A 23 5.46 4.25 9.18
N ASN A 24 4.31 4.79 8.75
CA ASN A 24 3.28 3.98 8.11
C ASN A 24 3.67 3.53 6.68
N LYS A 25 3.26 2.32 6.32
CA LYS A 25 3.33 1.77 4.95
C LYS A 25 1.95 1.67 4.33
N THR A 26 1.91 1.71 3.00
CA THR A 26 0.65 1.67 2.26
C THR A 26 0.17 0.23 2.06
N ILE A 27 -1.08 -0.05 2.42
CA ILE A 27 -1.80 -1.29 2.12
C ILE A 27 -2.79 -1.05 0.98
N ARG A 28 -2.97 -2.06 0.13
CA ARG A 28 -3.81 -2.05 -1.08
C ARG A 28 -4.55 -3.39 -1.22
N GLY A 29 -5.67 -3.36 -1.94
CA GLY A 29 -6.38 -4.58 -2.37
C GLY A 29 -7.50 -5.05 -1.44
N GLY A 30 -7.58 -4.50 -0.22
CA GLY A 30 -8.58 -4.92 0.76
C GLY A 30 -8.37 -6.36 1.24
N SER A 31 -9.40 -6.94 1.82
CA SER A 31 -9.41 -8.29 2.36
C SER A 31 -10.80 -8.93 2.25
N PHE A 32 -10.92 -10.18 2.67
CA PHE A 32 -12.21 -10.90 2.72
C PHE A 32 -13.24 -10.27 3.69
N LEU A 33 -12.83 -9.32 4.54
CA LEU A 33 -13.71 -8.60 5.45
C LEU A 33 -14.34 -7.34 4.82
N CYS A 34 -13.93 -6.96 3.60
CA CYS A 34 -14.44 -5.75 2.96
C CYS A 34 -15.89 -5.92 2.48
N HIS A 35 -16.68 -4.85 2.61
CA HIS A 35 -18.07 -4.75 2.15
C HIS A 35 -18.37 -3.31 1.73
N ASP A 36 -19.32 -3.12 0.82
CA ASP A 36 -19.65 -1.80 0.27
C ASP A 36 -20.05 -0.77 1.34
N ASP A 37 -20.73 -1.21 2.39
CA ASP A 37 -21.28 -0.32 3.44
C ASP A 37 -20.22 0.23 4.42
N TRP A 38 -19.17 -0.53 4.73
CA TRP A 38 -18.20 -0.15 5.77
C TRP A 38 -16.75 -0.17 5.32
N CYS A 39 -16.41 -0.88 4.24
CA CYS A 39 -15.04 -0.90 3.73
C CYS A 39 -14.97 -1.20 2.23
N SER A 40 -14.84 -0.15 1.43
CA SER A 40 -14.54 -0.23 -0.02
C SER A 40 -13.06 -0.51 -0.33
N GLY A 41 -12.35 -1.22 0.56
CA GLY A 41 -10.90 -1.45 0.51
C GLY A 41 -10.42 -2.19 -0.73
N PHE A 42 -11.30 -3.00 -1.32
CA PHE A 42 -11.06 -3.76 -2.55
C PHE A 42 -10.91 -2.87 -3.80
N ARG A 43 -11.32 -1.59 -3.75
CA ARG A 43 -11.19 -0.68 -4.89
C ARG A 43 -9.72 -0.40 -5.19
N ASN A 44 -9.32 -0.51 -6.46
CA ASN A 44 -7.94 -0.29 -6.90
C ASN A 44 -7.38 1.09 -6.52
N SER A 45 -8.23 2.11 -6.39
CA SER A 45 -7.83 3.47 -6.03
C SER A 45 -7.61 3.63 -4.53
N ARG A 46 -8.19 2.77 -3.68
CA ARG A 46 -8.16 2.92 -2.23
C ARG A 46 -6.80 2.55 -1.62
N ARG A 47 -6.32 3.38 -0.69
CA ARG A 47 -5.06 3.21 0.04
C ARG A 47 -5.36 3.21 1.52
N MET A 48 -4.75 2.31 2.27
CA MET A 48 -4.80 2.29 3.74
C MET A 48 -3.38 2.40 4.30
N ARG A 49 -3.28 2.74 5.58
CA ARG A 49 -2.02 2.92 6.30
C ARG A 49 -1.93 1.88 7.40
N LEU A 50 -0.74 1.32 7.57
CA LEU A 50 -0.43 0.44 8.69
C LEU A 50 1.03 0.60 9.08
N THR A 51 1.32 0.53 10.37
CA THR A 51 2.70 0.51 10.85
C THR A 51 3.37 -0.84 10.52
N PRO A 52 4.66 -0.89 10.16
CA PRO A 52 5.37 -2.10 9.75
C PRO A 52 5.40 -3.23 10.79
N ASP A 53 5.23 -2.89 12.06
CA ASP A 53 5.21 -3.77 13.22
C ASP A 53 3.83 -4.38 13.50
N SER A 54 2.77 -3.83 12.92
CA SER A 54 1.41 -4.37 13.06
C SER A 54 1.18 -5.59 12.17
N SER A 55 0.56 -6.63 12.72
CA SER A 55 0.16 -7.84 12.01
C SER A 55 -1.33 -8.14 12.20
N MET A 56 -1.98 -8.63 11.15
CA MET A 56 -3.41 -8.95 11.13
C MET A 56 -3.62 -10.16 10.23
N GLU A 57 -4.60 -11.00 10.54
CA GLU A 57 -4.91 -12.22 9.79
C GLU A 57 -5.37 -11.97 8.35
N HIS A 58 -5.87 -10.76 8.08
CA HIS A 58 -6.42 -10.36 6.79
C HIS A 58 -5.50 -9.42 5.99
N VAL A 59 -4.23 -9.29 6.40
CA VAL A 59 -3.21 -8.47 5.75
C VAL A 59 -2.04 -9.36 5.32
N GLY A 60 -1.66 -9.28 4.05
CA GLY A 60 -0.50 -9.97 3.48
C GLY A 60 0.26 -9.10 2.49
N PHE A 61 1.25 -9.66 1.82
CA PHE A 61 2.04 -8.96 0.81
C PHE A 61 2.39 -9.86 -0.38
N ARG A 62 2.79 -9.24 -1.48
CA ARG A 62 3.37 -9.91 -2.65
C ARG A 62 4.70 -9.25 -2.99
N CYS A 63 5.67 -10.05 -3.41
CA CYS A 63 6.96 -9.55 -3.87
C CYS A 63 6.87 -9.14 -5.34
N VAL A 64 7.74 -8.21 -5.73
CA VAL A 64 7.95 -7.80 -7.13
C VAL A 64 9.45 -7.75 -7.40
N ARG A 65 9.84 -7.89 -8.66
CA ARG A 65 11.23 -7.82 -9.13
C ARG A 65 11.27 -7.00 -10.40
N ASP A 66 12.33 -6.23 -10.58
CA ASP A 66 12.60 -5.57 -11.86
C ASP A 66 12.84 -6.58 -12.98
N VAL A 67 12.56 -6.15 -14.20
CA VAL A 67 12.88 -6.92 -15.41
C VAL A 67 14.40 -6.91 -15.54
N GLN A 68 15.01 -8.10 -15.56
CA GLN A 68 16.44 -8.21 -15.88
C GLN A 68 16.67 -7.75 -17.33
N PRO A 69 17.75 -7.01 -17.62
CA PRO A 69 18.09 -6.62 -18.97
C PRO A 69 18.32 -7.83 -19.88
#